data_AF-A0A7S4V151-F1
#
_entry.id   AF-A0A7S4V151-F1
#
_cell.length_a   1.000
_cell.length_b   1.000
_cell.length_c   1.000
_cell.angle_alpha   90.00
_cell.angle_beta   90.00
_cell.angle_gamma   90.00
#
_symmetry.space_group_name_H-M   'P 1'
#
loop_
_entity.id
_entity.type
_entity.pdbx_description
1 polymer ?
#
loop_
_entity_poly.entity_id
_entity_poly.type
_entity_poly.pdbx_seq_one_letter_code
_entity_poly.pdbx_strand_id
1 'polypeptide(L)'
;EAIRFQPLKQRTELHCVKNGLEEFYSNDKHISKFVSLLTGFSKYPVVSDNNQKIMSLPPIINSSFSEITIETKNVFLECTGRDKNRTETMLNLIVAAFSMHCKEPFTIESVEIHTPDGTFTTPRIDDRVVECDAAAFKRQIGIPRDALNAAETEQLLQKMQLTIAQSSSSDLLSIKIPMNRPDILHQCDIMEDIAIAYGYDKLLEIEKPIETLGNGLQTKIGKLAQQVRTEMAFAGYNEVLPFSLCSHAEAFDQCSRTDDGNTVVRIENPKTREFQICRPSLLPGILKTVVSNLKEPFPIKIFEVADVVLKDVASETGASNHHHVAAFHAHSESSSFEHIKGTLDHLFGKLEVNDWFLRAISSEKTYMDGRGAEICIKHNGDVNCIGTMGVIHPQVLENFGIPFPCAYFEFSLQFLLD
;
A
#
# COMPACT_ATOMS: atom_id res chain seq x y z
N GLU A 1 -29.37 -33.07 3.12
CA GLU A 1 -30.70 -32.64 2.64
C GLU A 1 -30.51 -31.60 1.55
N ALA A 2 -31.38 -31.58 0.54
CA ALA A 2 -31.27 -30.65 -0.57
C ALA A 2 -31.86 -29.30 -0.17
N ILE A 3 -31.01 -28.26 -0.11
CA ILE A 3 -31.44 -26.88 0.11
C ILE A 3 -32.19 -26.42 -1.14
N ARG A 4 -33.47 -26.09 -0.99
CA ARG A 4 -34.36 -25.65 -2.07
C ARG A 4 -35.25 -24.51 -1.59
N PHE A 5 -35.19 -23.36 -2.26
CA PHE A 5 -36.05 -22.22 -1.97
C PHE A 5 -36.11 -21.25 -3.14
N GLN A 6 -37.07 -20.33 -3.13
CA GLN A 6 -37.15 -19.25 -4.11
C GLN A 6 -36.35 -18.04 -3.63
N PRO A 7 -35.25 -17.65 -4.30
CA PRO A 7 -34.48 -16.48 -3.91
C PRO A 7 -35.25 -15.18 -4.17
N LEU A 8 -34.86 -14.12 -3.44
CA LEU A 8 -35.44 -12.79 -3.58
C LEU A 8 -35.40 -12.31 -5.04
N LYS A 9 -36.55 -11.80 -5.52
CA LYS A 9 -36.74 -11.29 -6.89
C LYS A 9 -36.46 -12.30 -8.02
N GLN A 10 -36.37 -13.60 -7.70
CA GLN A 10 -36.23 -14.66 -8.69
C GLN A 10 -37.57 -15.36 -8.91
N ARG A 11 -37.84 -15.77 -10.16
CA ARG A 11 -39.06 -16.53 -10.51
C ARG A 11 -38.90 -18.03 -10.34
N THR A 12 -37.65 -18.51 -10.37
CA THR A 12 -37.29 -19.92 -10.30
C THR A 12 -36.74 -20.27 -8.93
N GLU A 13 -37.03 -21.48 -8.48
CA GLU A 13 -36.42 -22.02 -7.27
C GLU A 13 -34.93 -22.31 -7.51
N LEU A 14 -34.12 -21.96 -6.52
CA LEU A 14 -32.72 -22.30 -6.43
C LEU A 14 -32.60 -23.68 -5.78
N HIS A 15 -31.80 -24.55 -6.40
CA HIS A 15 -31.48 -25.87 -5.89
C HIS A 15 -29.98 -25.94 -5.64
N CYS A 16 -29.55 -25.89 -4.38
CA CYS A 16 -28.13 -25.88 -4.03
C CYS A 16 -27.54 -27.30 -3.95
N VAL A 17 -27.79 -28.12 -4.97
CA VAL A 17 -27.21 -29.47 -5.09
C VAL A 17 -26.02 -29.43 -6.03
N LYS A 18 -24.88 -30.00 -5.63
CA LYS A 18 -23.61 -29.92 -6.38
C LYS A 18 -23.25 -28.45 -6.66
N ASN A 19 -23.15 -28.06 -7.93
CA ASN A 19 -22.78 -26.71 -8.37
C ASN A 19 -24.01 -25.83 -8.67
N GLY A 20 -25.21 -26.24 -8.26
CA GLY A 20 -26.45 -25.54 -8.62
C GLY A 20 -26.49 -24.06 -8.18
N LEU A 21 -25.76 -23.68 -7.13
CA LEU A 21 -25.61 -22.27 -6.72
C LEU A 21 -24.77 -21.46 -7.73
N GLU A 22 -23.65 -22.02 -8.17
CA GLU A 22 -22.73 -21.41 -9.14
C GLU A 22 -23.40 -21.31 -10.52
N GLU A 23 -24.08 -22.36 -10.94
CA GLU A 23 -24.82 -22.39 -12.21
C GLU A 23 -25.94 -21.34 -12.22
N PHE A 24 -26.73 -21.27 -11.14
CA PHE A 24 -27.86 -20.34 -11.04
C PHE A 24 -27.44 -18.87 -11.10
N TYR A 25 -26.33 -18.51 -10.43
CA TYR A 25 -25.85 -17.12 -10.38
C TYR A 25 -24.68 -16.81 -11.33
N SER A 26 -24.31 -17.74 -12.21
CA SER A 26 -23.18 -17.59 -13.15
C SER A 26 -23.23 -16.29 -13.98
N ASN A 27 -24.43 -15.87 -14.39
CA ASN A 27 -24.65 -14.67 -15.20
C ASN A 27 -25.04 -13.43 -14.38
N ASP A 28 -25.20 -13.56 -13.06
CA ASP A 28 -25.57 -12.44 -12.20
C ASP A 28 -24.34 -11.57 -11.89
N LYS A 29 -24.36 -10.30 -12.30
CA LYS A 29 -23.21 -9.39 -12.15
C LYS A 29 -22.90 -9.02 -10.70
N HIS A 30 -23.87 -9.16 -9.80
CA HIS A 30 -23.75 -8.76 -8.39
C HIS A 30 -23.49 -9.97 -7.50
N ILE A 31 -24.32 -10.99 -7.58
CA ILE A 31 -24.31 -12.14 -6.67
C ILE A 31 -23.16 -13.10 -7.00
N SER A 32 -22.80 -13.27 -8.28
CA SER A 32 -21.72 -14.19 -8.69
C SER A 32 -20.40 -13.96 -7.95
N LYS A 33 -20.10 -12.71 -7.58
CA LYS A 33 -18.90 -12.32 -6.84
C LYS A 33 -18.84 -12.89 -5.43
N PHE A 34 -19.98 -13.21 -4.83
CA PHE A 34 -20.09 -13.74 -3.48
C PHE A 34 -20.23 -15.27 -3.46
N VAL A 35 -20.60 -15.90 -4.57
CA VAL A 35 -20.77 -17.36 -4.65
C VAL A 35 -19.47 -18.08 -4.28
N SER A 36 -18.32 -17.54 -4.69
CA SER A 36 -16.99 -18.09 -4.36
C SER A 36 -16.70 -18.16 -2.87
N LEU A 37 -17.45 -17.43 -2.02
CA LEU A 37 -17.33 -17.53 -0.56
C LEU A 37 -17.84 -18.86 0.00
N LEU A 38 -18.73 -19.53 -0.74
CA LEU A 38 -19.28 -20.84 -0.39
C LEU A 38 -18.73 -21.98 -1.27
N THR A 39 -18.02 -21.67 -2.36
CA THR A 39 -17.38 -22.69 -3.20
C THR A 39 -16.42 -23.57 -2.39
N GLY A 40 -16.55 -24.88 -2.53
CA GLY A 40 -15.72 -25.88 -1.85
C GLY A 40 -16.22 -26.35 -0.47
N PHE A 41 -17.25 -25.72 0.11
CA PHE A 41 -17.86 -26.21 1.34
C PHE A 41 -18.84 -27.35 1.06
N SER A 42 -18.80 -28.41 1.89
CA SER A 42 -19.71 -29.56 1.77
C SER A 42 -21.12 -29.29 2.29
N LYS A 43 -21.31 -28.21 3.03
CA LYS A 43 -22.58 -27.76 3.61
C LYS A 43 -22.65 -26.24 3.53
N TYR A 44 -23.86 -25.70 3.34
CA TYR A 44 -24.10 -24.26 3.34
C TYR A 44 -24.85 -23.84 4.60
N PRO A 45 -24.57 -22.64 5.14
CA PRO A 45 -25.35 -22.10 6.24
C PRO A 45 -26.72 -21.67 5.73
N VAL A 46 -27.78 -22.03 6.45
CA VAL A 46 -29.16 -21.73 6.10
C VAL A 46 -29.87 -21.23 7.35
N VAL A 47 -30.72 -20.22 7.20
CA VAL A 47 -31.62 -19.75 8.25
C VAL A 47 -33.04 -20.17 7.86
N SER A 48 -33.72 -20.92 8.74
CA SER A 48 -35.07 -21.44 8.48
C SER A 48 -36.02 -21.20 9.67
N ASP A 49 -37.32 -21.15 9.39
CA ASP A 49 -38.35 -21.12 10.44
C ASP A 49 -38.64 -22.53 11.01
N ASN A 50 -39.57 -22.62 11.97
CA ASN A 50 -40.01 -23.89 12.57
C ASN A 50 -40.67 -24.85 11.57
N ASN A 51 -41.18 -24.34 10.44
CA ASN A 51 -41.77 -25.15 9.36
C ASN A 51 -40.74 -25.56 8.31
N GLN A 52 -39.44 -25.37 8.58
CA GLN A 52 -38.33 -25.65 7.66
C GLN A 52 -38.38 -24.82 6.36
N LYS A 53 -39.08 -23.67 6.37
CA LYS A 53 -39.02 -22.71 5.26
C LYS A 53 -37.75 -21.89 5.37
N ILE A 54 -36.98 -21.88 4.28
CA ILE A 54 -35.73 -21.13 4.20
C ILE A 54 -36.03 -19.63 4.09
N MET A 55 -35.45 -18.87 5.01
CA MET A 55 -35.51 -17.40 5.07
C MET A 55 -34.27 -16.77 4.41
N SER A 56 -33.08 -17.34 4.61
CA SER A 56 -31.87 -16.87 3.94
C SER A 56 -30.82 -17.97 3.76
N LEU A 57 -29.94 -17.76 2.78
CA LEU A 57 -28.73 -18.55 2.51
C LEU A 57 -27.52 -17.61 2.65
N PRO A 58 -27.00 -17.37 3.87
CA PRO A 58 -25.86 -16.48 4.04
C PRO A 58 -24.57 -16.99 3.35
N PRO A 59 -23.68 -16.10 2.89
CA PRO A 59 -23.82 -14.65 2.75
C PRO A 59 -24.42 -14.24 1.39
N ILE A 60 -25.15 -15.14 0.71
CA ILE A 60 -25.46 -15.01 -0.71
C ILE A 60 -26.75 -14.23 -0.95
N ILE A 61 -27.88 -14.74 -0.44
CA ILE A 61 -29.20 -14.21 -0.81
C ILE A 61 -30.26 -14.58 0.22
N ASN A 62 -31.25 -13.69 0.37
CA ASN A 62 -32.45 -13.95 1.16
C ASN A 62 -33.55 -14.58 0.30
N SER A 63 -34.52 -15.23 0.94
CA SER A 63 -35.67 -15.85 0.30
C SER A 63 -36.72 -14.79 -0.06
N SER A 64 -37.50 -15.03 -1.11
CA SER A 64 -38.70 -14.23 -1.40
C SER A 64 -39.77 -14.39 -0.32
N PHE A 65 -39.75 -15.50 0.43
CA PHE A 65 -40.68 -15.78 1.51
C PHE A 65 -40.62 -14.76 2.66
N SER A 66 -39.42 -14.27 2.98
CA SER A 66 -39.15 -13.32 4.07
C SER A 66 -38.79 -11.93 3.53
N GLU A 67 -39.33 -11.55 2.37
CA GLU A 67 -39.10 -10.24 1.76
C GLU A 67 -39.68 -9.12 2.64
N ILE A 68 -38.88 -8.06 2.83
CA ILE A 68 -39.32 -6.84 3.53
C ILE A 68 -39.91 -5.89 2.48
N THR A 69 -41.12 -5.40 2.75
CA THR A 69 -41.89 -4.49 1.89
C THR A 69 -42.27 -3.23 2.66
N ILE A 70 -42.87 -2.24 2.00
CA ILE A 70 -43.33 -1.01 2.67
C ILE A 70 -44.51 -1.27 3.62
N GLU A 71 -45.19 -2.41 3.46
CA GLU A 71 -46.28 -2.88 4.30
C GLU A 71 -45.80 -3.68 5.52
N THR A 72 -44.50 -4.03 5.59
CA THR A 72 -43.94 -4.82 6.70
C THR A 72 -44.01 -4.04 8.01
N LYS A 73 -44.57 -4.69 9.05
CA LYS A 73 -44.79 -4.07 10.38
C LYS A 73 -43.68 -4.39 11.39
N ASN A 74 -43.26 -5.64 11.44
CA ASN A 74 -42.23 -6.14 12.36
C ASN A 74 -41.11 -6.74 11.52
N VAL A 75 -39.86 -6.47 11.89
CA VAL A 75 -38.67 -6.93 11.18
C VAL A 75 -37.84 -7.79 12.13
N PHE A 76 -37.58 -9.03 11.72
CA PHE A 76 -36.59 -9.90 12.35
C PHE A 76 -35.25 -9.69 11.65
N LEU A 77 -34.19 -9.43 12.43
CA LEU A 77 -32.84 -9.18 11.92
C LEU A 77 -31.92 -10.32 12.31
N GLU A 78 -31.33 -10.99 11.32
CA GLU A 78 -30.25 -11.95 11.53
C GLU A 78 -28.90 -11.40 11.01
N CYS A 79 -27.84 -11.61 11.77
CA CYS A 79 -26.48 -11.31 11.32
C CYS A 79 -25.59 -12.53 11.52
N THR A 80 -25.22 -13.19 10.43
CA THR A 80 -24.37 -14.39 10.45
C THR A 80 -22.99 -14.07 9.91
N GLY A 81 -21.95 -14.56 10.58
CA GLY A 81 -20.57 -14.32 10.18
C GLY A 81 -19.60 -15.19 10.97
N ARG A 82 -18.31 -15.14 10.59
CA ARG A 82 -17.24 -15.88 11.28
C ARG A 82 -16.75 -15.17 12.54
N ASP A 83 -16.96 -13.86 12.63
CA ASP A 83 -16.54 -13.01 13.73
C ASP A 83 -17.77 -12.53 14.50
N LYS A 84 -17.94 -13.08 15.71
CA LYS A 84 -19.07 -12.79 16.59
C LYS A 84 -19.15 -11.31 16.95
N ASN A 85 -18.02 -10.68 17.25
CA ASN A 85 -18.00 -9.27 17.66
C ASN A 85 -18.47 -8.38 16.52
N ARG A 86 -18.01 -8.63 15.29
CA ARG A 86 -18.46 -7.87 14.11
C ARG A 86 -19.96 -8.04 13.85
N THR A 87 -20.49 -9.27 13.99
CA THR A 87 -21.93 -9.52 13.79
C THR A 87 -22.78 -8.85 14.86
N GLU A 88 -22.33 -8.87 16.12
CA GLU A 88 -23.02 -8.19 17.22
C GLU A 88 -22.97 -6.66 17.04
N THR A 89 -21.81 -6.11 16.68
CA THR A 89 -21.68 -4.67 16.37
C THR A 89 -22.57 -4.25 15.21
N MET A 90 -22.61 -5.02 14.12
CA MET A 90 -23.47 -4.71 12.97
C MET A 90 -24.95 -4.72 13.35
N LEU A 91 -25.38 -5.75 14.10
CA LEU A 91 -26.75 -5.83 14.59
C LEU A 91 -27.09 -4.62 15.48
N ASN A 92 -26.21 -4.29 16.42
CA ASN A 92 -26.37 -3.14 17.29
C ASN A 92 -26.50 -1.83 16.49
N LEU A 93 -25.65 -1.61 15.49
CA LEU A 93 -25.71 -0.40 14.66
C LEU A 93 -27.02 -0.29 13.87
N ILE A 94 -27.47 -1.38 13.24
CA ILE A 94 -28.75 -1.40 12.50
C ILE A 94 -29.90 -1.08 13.45
N VAL A 95 -29.94 -1.77 14.59
CA VAL A 95 -31.03 -1.61 15.54
C VAL A 95 -31.03 -0.21 16.16
N ALA A 96 -29.86 0.33 16.53
CA ALA A 96 -29.74 1.70 17.04
C ALA A 96 -30.22 2.74 16.03
N ALA A 97 -29.91 2.55 14.73
CA ALA A 97 -30.31 3.47 13.68
C ALA A 97 -31.82 3.45 13.38
N PHE A 98 -32.45 2.26 13.36
CA PHE A 98 -33.84 2.12 12.92
C PHE A 98 -34.87 2.08 14.05
N SER A 99 -34.47 1.79 15.29
CA SER A 99 -35.41 1.68 16.43
C SER A 99 -36.16 2.97 16.74
N MET A 100 -35.65 4.13 16.34
CA MET A 100 -36.37 5.41 16.48
C MET A 100 -37.67 5.47 15.67
N HIS A 101 -37.81 4.62 14.64
CA HIS A 101 -38.98 4.54 13.78
C HIS A 101 -39.99 3.48 14.21
N CYS A 102 -39.72 2.76 15.30
CA CYS A 102 -40.67 1.82 15.90
C CYS A 102 -41.88 2.57 16.46
N LYS A 103 -43.01 1.85 16.62
CA LYS A 103 -44.22 2.40 17.25
C LYS A 103 -43.94 2.97 18.64
N GLU A 104 -43.11 2.27 19.41
CA GLU A 104 -42.48 2.77 20.62
C GLU A 104 -41.01 3.09 20.27
N PRO A 105 -40.64 4.37 20.14
CA PRO A 105 -39.29 4.74 19.72
C PRO A 105 -38.21 4.16 20.63
N PHE A 106 -37.08 3.78 20.05
CA PHE A 106 -35.92 3.21 20.75
C PHE A 106 -36.23 1.92 21.53
N THR A 107 -37.28 1.20 21.14
CA THR A 107 -37.66 -0.09 21.73
C THR A 107 -37.35 -1.22 20.75
N ILE A 108 -36.80 -2.31 21.28
CA ILE A 108 -36.28 -3.44 20.52
C ILE A 108 -36.78 -4.72 21.19
N GLU A 109 -37.38 -5.62 20.43
CA GLU A 109 -37.70 -6.96 20.91
C GLU A 109 -36.43 -7.82 20.90
N SER A 110 -36.06 -8.35 22.07
CA SER A 110 -34.87 -9.17 22.20
C SER A 110 -35.13 -10.61 21.75
N VAL A 111 -34.09 -11.24 21.22
CA VAL A 111 -34.12 -12.62 20.74
C VAL A 111 -33.16 -13.47 21.56
N GLU A 112 -33.64 -14.63 22.01
CA GLU A 112 -32.81 -15.63 22.68
C GLU A 112 -32.20 -16.59 21.65
N ILE A 113 -30.87 -16.72 21.66
CA ILE A 113 -30.13 -17.63 20.80
C ILE A 113 -29.61 -18.79 21.66
N HIS A 114 -30.04 -20.00 21.30
CA HIS A 114 -29.54 -21.24 21.89
C HIS A 114 -28.44 -21.84 21.00
N THR A 115 -27.23 -21.95 21.53
CA THR A 115 -26.11 -22.64 20.88
C THR A 115 -25.67 -23.84 21.73
N PRO A 116 -24.87 -24.77 21.18
CA PRO A 116 -24.27 -25.86 21.97
C PRO A 116 -23.45 -25.37 23.18
N ASP A 117 -22.88 -24.16 23.09
CA ASP A 117 -22.01 -23.56 24.11
C ASP A 117 -22.79 -22.76 25.17
N GLY A 118 -24.10 -22.53 24.97
CA GLY A 118 -24.94 -21.82 25.92
C GLY A 118 -26.09 -21.04 25.27
N THR A 119 -26.87 -20.38 26.12
CA THR A 119 -27.98 -19.53 25.70
C THR A 119 -27.65 -18.07 26.02
N PHE A 120 -27.90 -17.17 25.08
CA PHE A 120 -27.70 -15.73 25.28
C PHE A 120 -28.74 -14.90 24.54
N THR A 121 -29.02 -13.71 25.09
CA THR A 121 -29.98 -12.74 24.53
C THR A 121 -29.27 -11.70 23.66
N THR A 122 -29.90 -11.29 22.56
CA THR A 122 -29.42 -10.29 21.60
C THR A 122 -30.54 -9.31 21.21
N PRO A 123 -30.25 -8.06 20.81
CA PRO A 123 -28.95 -7.38 20.83
C PRO A 123 -28.46 -7.10 22.26
N ARG A 124 -27.13 -7.05 22.42
CA ARG A 124 -26.49 -6.60 23.66
C ARG A 124 -26.42 -5.08 23.63
N ILE A 125 -27.25 -4.43 24.42
CA ILE A 125 -27.43 -2.97 24.44
C ILE A 125 -26.78 -2.29 25.65
N ASP A 126 -26.07 -3.05 26.49
CA ASP A 126 -25.42 -2.50 27.68
C ASP A 126 -24.32 -1.50 27.29
N ASP A 127 -24.35 -0.31 27.90
CA ASP A 127 -23.31 0.68 27.73
C ASP A 127 -21.97 0.13 28.24
N ARG A 128 -20.93 0.27 27.42
CA ARG A 128 -19.56 0.00 27.90
C ARG A 128 -19.07 1.21 28.68
N VAL A 129 -18.31 0.98 29.74
CA VAL A 129 -17.70 2.07 30.50
C VAL A 129 -16.20 2.09 30.22
N VAL A 130 -15.69 3.25 29.82
CA VAL A 130 -14.26 3.50 29.63
C VAL A 130 -13.83 4.57 30.63
N GLU A 131 -12.77 4.29 31.37
CA GLU A 131 -12.17 5.27 32.26
C GLU A 131 -11.22 6.18 31.48
N CYS A 132 -11.32 7.48 31.72
CA CYS A 132 -10.52 8.51 31.06
C CYS A 132 -9.92 9.46 32.11
N ASP A 133 -8.61 9.74 31.99
CA ASP A 133 -7.94 10.73 32.82
C ASP A 133 -8.16 12.15 32.25
N ALA A 134 -8.86 12.98 33.00
CA ALA A 134 -9.26 14.30 32.60
C ALA A 134 -8.10 15.29 32.47
N ALA A 135 -7.09 15.14 33.32
CA ALA A 135 -5.92 15.99 33.34
C ALA A 135 -4.93 15.60 32.22
N ALA A 136 -4.84 14.30 31.92
CA ALA A 136 -4.01 13.78 30.83
C ALA A 136 -4.50 14.27 29.47
N PHE A 137 -5.82 14.30 29.21
CA PHE A 137 -6.32 14.70 27.89
C PHE A 137 -6.03 16.15 27.55
N LYS A 138 -6.26 17.09 28.49
CA LYS A 138 -6.05 18.53 28.22
C LYS A 138 -4.62 18.78 27.77
N ARG A 139 -3.68 18.15 28.48
CA ARG A 139 -2.25 18.22 28.15
C ARG A 139 -1.93 17.63 26.77
N GLN A 140 -2.49 16.47 26.43
CA GLN A 140 -2.20 15.79 25.17
C GLN A 140 -2.85 16.47 23.96
N ILE A 141 -4.08 16.97 24.10
CA ILE A 141 -4.78 17.74 23.05
C ILE A 141 -4.14 19.13 22.88
N GLY A 142 -3.47 19.65 23.92
CA GLY A 142 -2.89 21.00 23.90
C GLY A 142 -3.88 22.08 24.36
N ILE A 143 -4.96 21.69 25.02
CA ILE A 143 -5.91 22.62 25.65
C ILE A 143 -5.27 23.10 26.98
N PRO A 144 -5.15 24.42 27.23
CA PRO A 144 -4.68 24.93 28.51
C PRO A 144 -5.51 24.36 29.67
N ARG A 145 -4.88 24.04 30.81
CA ARG A 145 -5.58 23.39 31.94
C ARG A 145 -6.81 24.15 32.42
N ASP A 146 -6.74 25.48 32.38
CA ASP A 146 -7.80 26.39 32.84
C ASP A 146 -8.82 26.74 31.74
N ALA A 147 -8.62 26.27 30.50
CA ALA A 147 -9.48 26.61 29.37
C ALA A 147 -10.75 25.76 29.28
N LEU A 148 -10.83 24.64 30.02
CA LEU A 148 -12.02 23.81 30.13
C LEU A 148 -12.26 23.42 31.59
N ASN A 149 -13.44 23.72 32.12
CA ASN A 149 -13.92 23.17 33.38
C ASN A 149 -14.65 21.81 33.16
N ALA A 150 -15.06 21.16 34.26
CA ALA A 150 -15.71 19.86 34.20
C ALA A 150 -17.07 19.89 33.45
N ALA A 151 -17.86 20.96 33.64
CA ALA A 151 -19.16 21.12 32.98
C ALA A 151 -19.01 21.38 31.48
N GLU A 152 -18.00 22.16 31.07
CA GLU A 152 -17.67 22.36 29.65
C GLU A 152 -17.18 21.05 29.02
N THR A 153 -16.34 20.29 29.73
CA THR A 153 -15.88 18.96 29.27
C THR A 153 -17.07 18.02 29.05
N GLU A 154 -18.01 17.99 30.00
CA GLU A 154 -19.24 17.20 29.88
C GLU A 154 -20.07 17.65 28.66
N GLN A 155 -20.21 18.95 28.41
CA GLN A 155 -20.91 19.45 27.22
C GLN A 155 -20.25 19.03 25.91
N LEU A 156 -18.90 18.99 25.86
CA LEU A 156 -18.16 18.52 24.70
C LEU A 156 -18.40 17.02 24.46
N LEU A 157 -18.34 16.21 25.51
CA LEU A 157 -18.65 14.78 25.44
C LEU A 157 -20.09 14.53 24.99
N GLN A 158 -21.05 15.29 25.52
CA GLN A 158 -22.46 15.18 25.14
C GLN A 158 -22.71 15.52 23.67
N LYS A 159 -22.00 16.51 23.11
CA LYS A 159 -22.07 16.80 21.66
C LYS A 159 -21.64 15.61 20.80
N MET A 160 -20.74 14.77 21.33
CA MET A 160 -20.27 13.53 20.70
C MET A 160 -21.05 12.28 21.15
N GLN A 161 -22.21 12.48 21.79
CA GLN A 161 -23.09 11.42 22.29
C GLN A 161 -22.47 10.55 23.40
N LEU A 162 -21.46 11.07 24.11
CA LEU A 162 -20.82 10.40 25.24
C LEU A 162 -21.36 10.99 26.55
N THR A 163 -21.63 10.10 27.52
CA THR A 163 -22.21 10.51 28.82
C THR A 163 -21.29 10.08 29.95
N ILE A 164 -21.14 10.90 30.98
CA ILE A 164 -20.37 10.54 32.17
C ILE A 164 -21.24 9.65 33.08
N ALA A 165 -20.79 8.43 33.38
CA ALA A 165 -21.46 7.48 34.26
C ALA A 165 -21.37 7.90 35.72
N GLN A 166 -20.15 8.15 36.17
CA GLN A 166 -19.75 8.55 37.52
C GLN A 166 -18.42 9.32 37.42
N SER A 167 -18.24 10.29 38.32
CA SER A 167 -16.94 10.91 38.56
C SER A 167 -16.47 10.42 39.91
N SER A 168 -15.47 9.52 39.91
CA SER A 168 -14.86 9.00 41.14
C SER A 168 -13.91 10.04 41.76
N SER A 169 -13.36 10.95 40.94
CA SER A 169 -12.60 12.14 41.33
C SER A 169 -12.68 13.21 40.22
N SER A 170 -12.16 14.42 40.47
CA SER A 170 -12.09 15.49 39.45
C SER A 170 -11.29 15.08 38.19
N ASP A 171 -10.41 14.09 38.34
CA ASP A 171 -9.39 13.76 37.35
C ASP A 171 -9.66 12.43 36.65
N LEU A 172 -10.57 11.58 37.16
CA LEU A 172 -10.97 10.32 36.52
C LEU A 172 -12.45 10.33 36.18
N LEU A 173 -12.75 10.30 34.89
CA LEU A 173 -14.11 10.27 34.34
C LEU A 173 -14.43 8.86 33.85
N SER A 174 -15.50 8.27 34.36
CA SER A 174 -16.06 7.04 33.80
C SER A 174 -17.07 7.41 32.73
N ILE A 175 -16.78 7.12 31.48
CA ILE A 175 -17.57 7.55 30.33
C ILE A 175 -18.33 6.34 29.78
N LYS A 176 -19.66 6.47 29.66
CA LYS A 176 -20.53 5.51 29.00
C LYS A 176 -20.42 5.67 27.50
N ILE A 177 -20.06 4.57 26.86
CA ILE A 177 -19.96 4.44 25.42
C ILE A 177 -21.24 3.75 24.94
N PRO A 178 -22.11 4.47 24.21
CA PRO A 178 -23.33 3.89 23.69
C PRO A 178 -23.03 2.82 22.63
N MET A 179 -23.97 1.90 22.42
CA MET A 179 -23.84 0.79 21.46
C MET A 179 -23.58 1.23 20.01
N ASN A 180 -23.91 2.48 19.65
CA ASN A 180 -23.68 3.05 18.33
C ASN A 180 -22.25 3.60 18.11
N ARG A 181 -21.40 3.57 19.15
CA ARG A 181 -19.98 3.98 19.11
C ARG A 181 -19.02 2.79 19.33
N PRO A 182 -18.98 1.83 18.39
CA PRO A 182 -18.05 0.70 18.48
C PRO A 182 -16.60 1.08 18.19
N ASP A 183 -16.37 2.25 17.60
CA ASP A 183 -15.07 2.84 17.28
C ASP A 183 -14.25 3.21 18.52
N ILE A 184 -14.90 3.54 19.64
CA ILE A 184 -14.21 3.87 20.90
C ILE A 184 -13.70 2.58 21.55
N LEU A 185 -12.39 2.38 21.51
CA LEU A 185 -11.70 1.22 22.08
C LEU A 185 -10.75 1.62 23.22
N HIS A 186 -10.34 2.88 23.26
CA HIS A 186 -9.38 3.41 24.21
C HIS A 186 -9.72 4.85 24.60
N GLN A 187 -9.17 5.33 25.71
CA GLN A 187 -9.36 6.71 26.16
C GLN A 187 -8.94 7.75 25.11
N CYS A 188 -8.01 7.42 24.19
CA CYS A 188 -7.60 8.35 23.14
C CYS A 188 -8.72 8.68 22.14
N ASP A 189 -9.67 7.78 21.91
CA ASP A 189 -10.80 8.01 21.01
C ASP A 189 -11.78 9.03 21.64
N ILE A 190 -11.90 9.00 22.97
CA ILE A 190 -12.63 10.00 23.74
C ILE A 190 -11.92 11.36 23.65
N MET A 191 -10.58 11.36 23.66
CA MET A 191 -9.79 12.59 23.54
C MET A 191 -9.94 13.21 22.15
N GLU A 192 -9.99 12.37 21.11
CA GLU A 192 -10.31 12.79 19.74
C GLU A 192 -11.68 13.46 19.70
N ASP A 193 -12.71 12.82 20.27
CA ASP A 193 -14.07 13.38 20.35
C ASP A 193 -14.12 14.73 21.07
N ILE A 194 -13.42 14.85 22.21
CA ILE A 194 -13.31 16.14 22.93
C ILE A 194 -12.65 17.19 22.04
N ALA A 195 -11.58 16.84 21.33
CA ALA A 195 -10.85 17.76 20.48
C ALA A 195 -11.68 18.19 19.25
N ILE A 196 -12.44 17.27 18.63
CA ILE A 196 -13.40 17.56 17.56
C ILE A 196 -14.49 18.51 18.07
N ALA A 197 -15.10 18.20 19.22
CA ALA A 197 -16.17 19.00 19.79
C ALA A 197 -15.70 20.39 20.25
N TYR A 198 -14.45 20.49 20.71
CA TYR A 198 -13.80 21.75 21.04
C TYR A 198 -13.58 22.60 19.77
N GLY A 199 -13.14 21.94 18.70
CA GLY A 199 -12.81 22.52 17.40
C GLY A 199 -11.31 22.73 17.27
N TYR A 200 -10.68 22.06 16.30
CA TYR A 200 -9.23 22.12 16.08
C TYR A 200 -8.72 23.54 15.84
N ASP A 201 -9.49 24.40 15.19
CA ASP A 201 -9.12 25.80 14.92
C ASP A 201 -8.93 26.64 16.20
N LYS A 202 -9.43 26.18 17.34
CA LYS A 202 -9.26 26.87 18.64
C LYS A 202 -8.02 26.41 19.40
N LEU A 203 -7.40 25.30 18.97
CA LEU A 203 -6.19 24.81 19.60
C LEU A 203 -5.07 25.80 19.31
N LEU A 204 -4.36 26.20 20.36
CA LEU A 204 -3.23 27.10 20.22
C LEU A 204 -2.11 26.36 19.49
N GLU A 205 -1.63 26.94 18.40
CA GLU A 205 -0.40 26.50 17.77
C GLU A 205 0.74 26.79 18.73
N ILE A 206 1.32 25.73 19.31
CA ILE A 206 2.48 25.85 20.18
C ILE A 206 3.69 25.48 19.34
N GLU A 207 4.42 26.49 18.86
CA GLU A 207 5.79 26.31 18.39
C GLU A 207 6.68 25.95 19.59
N LYS A 208 6.72 24.68 19.97
CA LYS A 208 7.79 24.20 20.84
C LYS A 208 9.04 24.03 19.98
N PRO A 209 10.16 24.67 20.33
CA PRO A 209 11.44 24.26 19.77
C PRO A 209 11.62 22.79 20.12
N ILE A 210 11.59 21.92 19.12
CA ILE A 210 11.88 20.51 19.32
C ILE A 210 13.36 20.45 19.71
N GLU A 211 13.65 20.18 20.99
CA GLU A 211 15.02 20.02 21.52
C GLU A 211 15.68 18.70 21.07
N THR A 212 15.32 18.18 19.90
CA THR A 212 16.01 17.02 19.33
C THR A 212 17.38 17.48 18.84
N LEU A 213 18.34 17.45 19.76
CA LEU A 213 19.77 17.60 19.52
C LEU A 213 20.31 16.32 18.86
N GLY A 214 19.85 16.05 17.64
CA GLY A 214 20.47 15.07 16.75
C GLY A 214 21.29 15.81 15.71
N ASN A 215 22.49 15.31 15.38
CA ASN A 215 23.13 15.74 14.16
C ASN A 215 22.23 15.19 13.02
N GLY A 216 21.38 16.03 12.43
CA GLY A 216 20.54 15.71 11.26
C GLY A 216 21.39 15.48 10.02
N LEU A 217 22.34 14.54 10.12
CA LEU A 217 23.32 14.24 9.11
C LEU A 217 22.64 13.41 8.04
N GLN A 218 22.85 13.81 6.80
CA GLN A 218 22.54 12.98 5.66
C GLN A 218 23.27 11.65 5.80
N THR A 219 22.63 10.56 5.37
CA THR A 219 23.33 9.29 5.20
C THR A 219 24.52 9.51 4.27
N LYS A 220 25.65 8.84 4.51
CA LYS A 220 26.86 9.00 3.69
C LYS A 220 26.55 8.82 2.20
N ILE A 221 25.73 7.82 1.88
CA ILE A 221 25.30 7.52 0.52
C ILE A 221 24.37 8.57 -0.08
N GLY A 222 23.45 9.13 0.70
CA GLY A 222 22.58 10.23 0.25
C GLY A 222 23.39 11.48 -0.05
N LYS A 223 24.39 11.80 0.79
CA LYS A 223 25.31 12.91 0.56
C LYS A 223 26.14 12.70 -0.71
N LEU A 224 26.73 11.51 -0.88
CA LEU A 224 27.49 11.16 -2.07
C LEU A 224 26.65 11.23 -3.34
N ALA A 225 25.44 10.66 -3.33
CA ALA A 225 24.50 10.74 -4.45
C ALA A 225 24.17 12.19 -4.82
N GLN A 226 23.98 13.08 -3.83
CA GLN A 226 23.73 14.50 -4.09
C GLN A 226 24.94 15.22 -4.69
N GLN A 227 26.16 14.87 -4.27
CA GLN A 227 27.39 15.38 -4.86
C GLN A 227 27.52 14.94 -6.32
N VAL A 228 27.26 13.66 -6.61
CA VAL A 228 27.26 13.13 -7.99
C VAL A 228 26.24 13.85 -8.87
N ARG A 229 25.00 14.06 -8.39
CA ARG A 229 23.98 14.82 -9.14
C ARG A 229 24.46 16.22 -9.51
N THR A 230 25.10 16.89 -8.55
CA THR A 230 25.61 18.25 -8.73
C THR A 230 26.71 18.29 -9.78
N GLU A 231 27.68 17.37 -9.73
CA GLU A 231 28.77 17.30 -10.71
C GLU A 231 28.28 16.89 -12.10
N MET A 232 27.32 15.96 -12.20
CA MET A 232 26.71 15.59 -13.49
C MET A 232 25.95 16.76 -14.13
N ALA A 233 25.26 17.57 -13.32
CA ALA A 233 24.62 18.81 -13.79
C ALA A 233 25.66 19.82 -14.29
N PHE A 234 26.79 19.99 -13.59
CA PHE A 234 27.91 20.82 -14.06
C PHE A 234 28.57 20.30 -15.34
N ALA A 235 28.57 18.98 -15.55
CA ALA A 235 28.99 18.35 -16.81
C ALA A 235 27.96 18.52 -17.95
N GLY A 236 26.83 19.19 -17.70
CA GLY A 236 25.80 19.51 -18.69
C GLY A 236 24.86 18.34 -19.01
N TYR A 237 24.71 17.39 -18.09
CA TYR A 237 23.70 16.33 -18.19
C TYR A 237 22.41 16.74 -17.47
N ASN A 238 21.27 16.33 -18.02
CA ASN A 238 19.97 16.53 -17.39
C ASN A 238 19.56 15.28 -16.61
N GLU A 239 19.15 15.46 -15.35
CA GLU A 239 18.69 14.33 -14.52
C GLU A 239 17.31 13.87 -14.98
N VAL A 240 17.10 12.55 -15.05
CA VAL A 240 15.81 11.93 -15.36
C VAL A 240 15.31 11.10 -14.19
N LEU A 241 13.99 10.92 -14.11
CA LEU A 241 13.34 10.16 -13.03
C LEU A 241 12.36 9.10 -13.59
N PRO A 242 12.87 8.01 -14.20
CA PRO A 242 12.05 6.88 -14.63
C PRO A 242 11.44 6.11 -13.44
N PHE A 243 10.42 5.29 -13.71
CA PHE A 243 9.85 4.40 -12.70
C PHE A 243 10.86 3.34 -12.22
N SER A 244 10.77 2.99 -10.94
CA SER A 244 11.55 1.89 -10.34
C SER A 244 11.04 0.50 -10.72
N LEU A 245 9.87 0.42 -11.35
CA LEU A 245 9.25 -0.81 -11.83
C LEU A 245 9.31 -0.87 -13.35
N CYS A 246 9.55 -2.06 -13.89
CA CYS A 246 9.55 -2.31 -15.32
C CYS A 246 9.00 -3.70 -15.64
N SER A 247 8.76 -3.97 -16.93
CA SER A 247 8.47 -5.31 -17.39
C SER A 247 9.73 -6.16 -17.40
N HIS A 248 9.58 -7.48 -17.28
CA HIS A 248 10.71 -8.40 -17.36
C HIS A 248 11.40 -8.33 -18.74
N ALA A 249 10.59 -8.23 -19.81
CA ALA A 249 11.09 -8.10 -21.18
C ALA A 249 11.92 -6.83 -21.41
N GLU A 250 11.54 -5.68 -20.83
CA GLU A 250 12.32 -4.44 -20.95
C GLU A 250 13.69 -4.56 -20.29
N ALA A 251 13.78 -5.19 -19.11
CA ALA A 251 15.03 -5.30 -18.38
C ALA A 251 16.00 -6.34 -18.96
N PHE A 252 15.47 -7.39 -19.59
CA PHE A 252 16.25 -8.53 -20.08
C PHE A 252 16.24 -8.66 -21.60
N ASP A 253 15.11 -9.07 -22.17
CA ASP A 253 15.00 -9.38 -23.60
C ASP A 253 15.40 -8.19 -24.49
N GLN A 254 14.82 -7.01 -24.22
CA GLN A 254 15.08 -5.80 -25.01
C GLN A 254 16.50 -5.27 -24.80
N CYS A 255 17.03 -5.36 -23.57
CA CYS A 255 18.40 -4.98 -23.25
C CYS A 255 19.45 -6.04 -23.63
N SER A 256 19.05 -7.18 -24.21
CA SER A 256 19.94 -8.31 -24.54
C SER A 256 20.73 -8.84 -23.32
N ARG A 257 20.08 -8.84 -22.14
CA ARG A 257 20.62 -9.38 -20.88
C ARG A 257 19.97 -10.71 -20.55
N THR A 258 20.70 -11.58 -19.85
CA THR A 258 20.18 -12.87 -19.40
C THR A 258 19.71 -12.76 -17.96
N ASP A 259 18.49 -13.22 -17.67
CA ASP A 259 18.00 -13.39 -16.29
C ASP A 259 18.60 -14.68 -15.71
N ASP A 260 19.36 -14.56 -14.63
CA ASP A 260 19.93 -15.68 -13.89
C ASP A 260 18.90 -16.35 -12.95
N GLY A 261 17.70 -15.78 -12.82
CA GLY A 261 16.62 -16.22 -11.93
C GLY A 261 16.82 -15.84 -10.46
N ASN A 262 18.01 -15.36 -10.10
CA ASN A 262 18.45 -15.14 -8.72
C ASN A 262 18.67 -13.68 -8.38
N THR A 263 18.78 -12.78 -9.37
CA THR A 263 19.10 -11.36 -9.14
C THR A 263 17.84 -10.49 -9.02
N VAL A 264 16.79 -10.75 -9.80
CA VAL A 264 15.61 -9.84 -9.89
C VAL A 264 14.49 -10.16 -8.90
N VAL A 265 13.94 -9.10 -8.31
CA VAL A 265 12.72 -9.14 -7.49
C VAL A 265 11.48 -9.03 -8.38
N ARG A 266 10.54 -9.97 -8.22
CA ARG A 266 9.31 -10.08 -9.01
C ARG A 266 8.08 -9.72 -8.18
N ILE A 267 7.15 -8.99 -8.78
CA ILE A 267 5.85 -8.66 -8.18
C ILE A 267 4.89 -9.81 -8.46
N GLU A 268 4.26 -10.36 -7.42
CA GLU A 268 3.39 -11.55 -7.55
C GLU A 268 2.11 -11.25 -8.35
N ASN A 269 1.41 -10.16 -8.02
CA ASN A 269 0.12 -9.80 -8.61
C ASN A 269 0.15 -8.42 -9.27
N PRO A 270 0.96 -8.21 -10.33
CA PRO A 270 1.11 -6.91 -10.97
C PRO A 270 -0.18 -6.51 -11.68
N LYS A 271 -0.60 -5.25 -11.52
CA LYS A 271 -1.81 -4.74 -12.17
C LYS A 271 -1.63 -4.50 -13.67
N THR A 272 -0.41 -4.19 -14.09
CA THR A 272 -0.06 -3.94 -15.50
C THR A 272 1.17 -4.77 -15.88
N ARG A 273 1.34 -5.06 -17.17
CA ARG A 273 2.52 -5.77 -17.69
C ARG A 273 3.81 -4.97 -17.52
N GLU A 274 3.71 -3.65 -17.41
CA GLU A 274 4.84 -2.75 -17.25
C GLU A 274 5.44 -2.77 -15.84
N PHE A 275 4.77 -3.37 -14.85
CA PHE A 275 5.21 -3.38 -13.45
C PHE A 275 5.36 -4.81 -12.93
N GLN A 276 6.06 -5.66 -13.69
CA GLN A 276 6.28 -7.06 -13.33
C GLN A 276 7.43 -7.24 -12.34
N ILE A 277 8.46 -6.40 -12.44
CA ILE A 277 9.69 -6.52 -11.66
C ILE A 277 10.15 -5.16 -11.13
N CYS A 278 10.91 -5.19 -10.04
CA CYS A 278 11.73 -4.06 -9.66
C CYS A 278 12.95 -4.02 -10.59
N ARG A 279 13.34 -2.82 -11.05
CA ARG A 279 14.43 -2.67 -12.02
C ARG A 279 15.77 -3.15 -11.42
N PRO A 280 16.52 -4.03 -12.09
CA PRO A 280 17.88 -4.42 -11.69
C PRO A 280 18.97 -3.44 -12.18
N SER A 281 18.59 -2.49 -13.02
CA SER A 281 19.49 -1.53 -13.67
C SER A 281 18.71 -0.29 -14.10
N LEU A 282 19.40 0.84 -14.22
CA LEU A 282 18.81 2.11 -14.65
C LEU A 282 18.63 2.22 -16.18
N LEU A 283 19.30 1.36 -16.95
CA LEU A 283 19.31 1.41 -18.42
C LEU A 283 17.92 1.40 -19.06
N PRO A 284 16.98 0.49 -18.71
CA PRO A 284 15.68 0.42 -19.38
C PRO A 284 14.87 1.72 -19.23
N GLY A 285 14.92 2.33 -18.04
CA GLY A 285 14.23 3.60 -17.77
C GLY A 285 14.81 4.76 -18.56
N ILE A 286 16.15 4.81 -18.65
CA ILE A 286 16.86 5.79 -19.48
C ILE A 286 16.52 5.63 -20.95
N LEU A 287 16.54 4.42 -21.50
CA LEU A 287 16.20 4.17 -22.91
C LEU A 287 14.75 4.57 -23.22
N LYS A 288 13.79 4.23 -22.36
CA LYS A 288 12.38 4.67 -22.52
C LYS A 288 12.25 6.19 -22.48
N THR A 289 13.06 6.86 -21.67
CA THR A 289 13.09 8.32 -21.60
C THR A 289 13.59 8.92 -22.92
N VAL A 290 14.63 8.34 -23.52
CA VAL A 290 15.12 8.74 -24.85
C VAL A 290 14.07 8.52 -25.93
N VAL A 291 13.39 7.36 -25.93
CA VAL A 291 12.32 7.04 -26.88
C VAL A 291 11.17 8.05 -26.82
N SER A 292 10.81 8.49 -25.62
CA SER A 292 9.78 9.51 -25.42
C SER A 292 10.21 10.91 -25.89
N ASN A 293 11.51 11.12 -26.11
CA ASN A 293 12.12 12.42 -26.41
C ASN A 293 13.00 12.39 -27.68
N LEU A 294 12.72 11.50 -28.65
CA LEU A 294 13.51 11.37 -29.89
C LEU A 294 13.56 12.66 -30.75
N LYS A 295 12.67 13.63 -30.47
CA LYS A 295 12.61 14.92 -31.19
C LYS A 295 13.58 15.96 -30.64
N GLU A 296 14.17 15.71 -29.47
CA GLU A 296 15.11 16.64 -28.84
C GLU A 296 16.39 16.75 -29.68
N PRO A 297 16.98 17.96 -29.77
CA PRO A 297 18.19 18.17 -30.55
C PRO A 297 19.37 17.45 -29.91
N PHE A 298 20.30 16.99 -30.75
CA PHE A 298 21.58 16.50 -30.28
C PHE A 298 22.46 17.64 -29.73
N PRO A 299 23.36 17.34 -28.78
CA PRO A 299 23.54 16.05 -28.10
C PRO A 299 22.47 15.78 -27.03
N ILE A 300 22.02 14.53 -26.94
CA ILE A 300 21.16 14.07 -25.84
C ILE A 300 22.07 13.61 -24.70
N LYS A 301 22.03 14.34 -23.58
CA LYS A 301 22.83 14.07 -22.37
C LYS A 301 21.91 13.94 -21.17
N ILE A 302 21.66 12.71 -20.74
CA ILE A 302 20.80 12.44 -19.58
C ILE A 302 21.49 11.51 -18.59
N PHE A 303 21.16 11.65 -17.33
CA PHE A 303 21.70 10.80 -16.27
C PHE A 303 20.64 10.51 -15.21
N GLU A 304 20.87 9.46 -14.43
CA GLU A 304 20.02 9.09 -13.30
C GLU A 304 20.91 8.67 -12.13
N VAL A 305 20.57 9.13 -10.93
CA VAL A 305 21.14 8.64 -9.67
C VAL A 305 20.01 8.11 -8.81
N ALA A 306 19.87 6.79 -8.74
CA ALA A 306 18.71 6.17 -8.10
C ALA A 306 18.94 4.71 -7.74
N ASP A 307 17.96 4.14 -7.04
CA ASP A 307 18.04 2.76 -6.57
C ASP A 307 17.71 1.78 -7.69
N VAL A 308 18.47 0.68 -7.68
CA VAL A 308 18.06 -0.61 -8.25
C VAL A 308 17.76 -1.57 -7.10
N VAL A 309 16.88 -2.52 -7.34
CA VAL A 309 16.50 -3.51 -6.32
C VAL A 309 16.99 -4.87 -6.76
N LEU A 310 17.83 -5.47 -5.93
CA LEU A 310 18.43 -6.78 -6.16
C LEU A 310 17.97 -7.74 -5.06
N LYS A 311 17.82 -9.02 -5.40
CA LYS A 311 17.63 -10.07 -4.41
C LYS A 311 18.88 -10.18 -3.56
N ASP A 312 18.66 -10.30 -2.25
CA ASP A 312 19.71 -10.38 -1.25
C ASP A 312 19.23 -11.30 -0.14
N VAL A 313 19.66 -12.56 -0.20
CA VAL A 313 19.23 -13.60 0.74
C VAL A 313 19.73 -13.31 2.17
N ALA A 314 20.76 -12.48 2.33
CA ALA A 314 21.26 -12.08 3.64
C ALA A 314 20.46 -10.92 4.26
N SER A 315 19.72 -10.16 3.45
CA SER A 315 18.84 -9.09 3.91
C SER A 315 17.59 -9.66 4.61
N GLU A 316 17.11 -8.96 5.64
CA GLU A 316 15.90 -9.34 6.39
C GLU A 316 14.65 -9.45 5.50
N THR A 317 14.61 -8.71 4.40
CA THR A 317 13.49 -8.69 3.44
C THR A 317 13.71 -9.61 2.24
N GLY A 318 14.89 -10.23 2.12
CA GLY A 318 15.28 -11.02 0.93
C GLY A 318 15.65 -10.17 -0.30
N ALA A 319 15.71 -8.84 -0.16
CA ALA A 319 16.11 -7.90 -1.19
C ALA A 319 16.88 -6.71 -0.58
N SER A 320 17.69 -6.03 -1.39
CA SER A 320 18.38 -4.81 -1.00
C SER A 320 18.38 -3.77 -2.12
N ASN A 321 18.37 -2.50 -1.72
CA ASN A 321 18.48 -1.36 -2.62
C ASN A 321 19.95 -0.98 -2.79
N HIS A 322 20.36 -0.78 -4.04
CA HIS A 322 21.72 -0.37 -4.39
C HIS A 322 21.64 0.95 -5.15
N HIS A 323 22.32 1.98 -4.65
CA HIS A 323 22.36 3.29 -5.31
C HIS A 323 23.26 3.23 -6.53
N HIS A 324 22.68 3.35 -7.72
CA HIS A 324 23.41 3.37 -8.98
C HIS A 324 23.47 4.77 -9.56
N VAL A 325 24.52 5.03 -10.32
CA VAL A 325 24.67 6.20 -11.18
C VAL A 325 24.75 5.71 -12.60
N ALA A 326 23.91 6.25 -13.46
CA ALA A 326 23.91 5.95 -14.88
C ALA A 326 23.91 7.24 -15.71
N ALA A 327 24.60 7.21 -16.85
CA ALA A 327 24.59 8.32 -17.79
C ALA A 327 24.51 7.81 -19.22
N PHE A 328 23.83 8.57 -20.05
CA PHE A 328 23.58 8.30 -21.46
C PHE A 328 23.99 9.50 -22.30
N HIS A 329 24.71 9.21 -23.39
CA HIS A 329 25.16 10.21 -24.34
C HIS A 329 24.87 9.76 -25.77
N ALA A 330 24.20 10.63 -26.53
CA ALA A 330 24.04 10.46 -27.98
C ALA A 330 24.40 11.74 -28.72
N HIS A 331 25.06 11.58 -29.87
CA HIS A 331 25.41 12.65 -30.80
C HIS A 331 25.12 12.18 -32.23
N SER A 332 24.77 13.11 -33.13
CA SER A 332 24.38 12.79 -34.51
C SER A 332 25.48 12.09 -35.32
N GLU A 333 26.75 12.41 -35.04
CA GLU A 333 27.90 12.03 -35.86
C GLU A 333 28.90 11.07 -35.17
N SER A 334 28.61 10.58 -33.96
CA SER A 334 29.56 9.71 -33.25
C SER A 334 28.89 8.67 -32.37
N SER A 335 29.60 7.56 -32.11
CA SER A 335 29.17 6.55 -31.14
C SER A 335 29.22 7.04 -29.69
N SER A 336 29.74 8.24 -29.44
CA SER A 336 29.78 8.90 -28.13
C SER A 336 30.57 8.16 -27.03
N PHE A 337 31.40 7.16 -27.39
CA PHE A 337 32.18 6.38 -26.43
C PHE A 337 33.19 7.23 -25.66
N GLU A 338 33.89 8.11 -26.36
CA GLU A 338 34.90 9.00 -25.81
C GLU A 338 34.26 10.03 -24.86
N HIS A 339 33.06 10.49 -25.18
CA HIS A 339 32.30 11.45 -24.37
C HIS A 339 31.83 10.84 -23.05
N ILE A 340 31.29 9.62 -23.09
CA ILE A 340 30.82 8.93 -21.90
C ILE A 340 32.01 8.52 -21.01
N LYS A 341 33.14 8.10 -21.62
CA LYS A 341 34.41 7.83 -20.92
C LYS A 341 34.95 9.08 -20.25
N GLY A 342 34.98 10.22 -20.95
CA GLY A 342 35.42 11.50 -20.38
C GLY A 342 34.51 11.99 -19.24
N THR A 343 33.21 11.68 -19.31
CA THR A 343 32.27 11.98 -18.21
C THR A 343 32.58 11.13 -16.98
N LEU A 344 32.86 9.83 -17.17
CA LEU A 344 33.28 8.93 -16.10
C LEU A 344 34.63 9.37 -15.49
N ASP A 345 35.62 9.73 -16.31
CA ASP A 345 36.90 10.29 -15.85
C ASP A 345 36.70 11.54 -14.98
N HIS A 346 35.85 12.45 -15.44
CA HIS A 346 35.53 13.67 -14.71
C HIS A 346 34.91 13.37 -13.36
N LEU A 347 33.92 12.48 -13.33
CA LEU A 347 33.22 12.11 -12.11
C LEU A 347 34.17 11.43 -11.12
N PHE A 348 34.98 10.47 -11.56
CA PHE A 348 35.92 9.78 -10.67
C PHE A 348 37.05 10.71 -10.19
N GLY A 349 37.48 11.67 -11.02
CA GLY A 349 38.38 12.73 -10.57
C GLY A 349 37.79 13.62 -9.47
N LYS A 350 36.49 13.90 -9.53
CA LYS A 350 35.76 14.66 -8.50
C LYS A 350 35.51 13.87 -7.23
N LEU A 351 35.32 12.55 -7.36
CA LEU A 351 35.14 11.62 -6.26
C LEU A 351 36.47 11.11 -5.68
N GLU A 352 37.61 11.58 -6.21
CA GLU A 352 38.97 11.18 -5.81
C GLU A 352 39.23 9.66 -5.93
N VAL A 353 38.55 9.00 -6.88
CA VAL A 353 38.74 7.59 -7.21
C VAL A 353 39.93 7.47 -8.17
N ASN A 354 41.12 7.21 -7.62
CA ASN A 354 42.37 7.21 -8.39
C ASN A 354 42.71 5.86 -9.03
N ASP A 355 42.46 4.75 -8.34
CA ASP A 355 42.89 3.41 -8.76
C ASP A 355 41.77 2.64 -9.48
N TRP A 356 41.35 3.14 -10.65
CA TRP A 356 40.35 2.48 -11.48
C TRP A 356 40.84 2.23 -12.89
N PHE A 357 40.24 1.25 -13.57
CA PHE A 357 40.55 0.90 -14.94
C PHE A 357 39.35 0.26 -15.65
N LEU A 358 39.42 0.23 -16.98
CA LEU A 358 38.44 -0.44 -17.82
C LEU A 358 38.95 -1.82 -18.23
N ARG A 359 38.12 -2.85 -18.04
CA ARG A 359 38.38 -4.21 -18.52
C ARG A 359 37.43 -4.53 -19.67
N ALA A 360 37.96 -4.83 -20.85
CA ALA A 360 37.13 -5.13 -22.00
C ALA A 360 36.22 -6.34 -21.73
N ILE A 361 34.93 -6.21 -22.08
CA ILE A 361 33.94 -7.29 -21.94
C ILE A 361 33.44 -7.71 -23.31
N SER A 362 33.42 -9.02 -23.56
CA SER A 362 32.90 -9.63 -24.78
C SER A 362 31.68 -10.52 -24.53
N SER A 363 31.36 -10.81 -23.27
CA SER A 363 30.23 -11.66 -22.89
C SER A 363 28.90 -10.90 -22.81
N GLU A 364 28.92 -9.57 -22.65
CA GLU A 364 27.71 -8.75 -22.55
C GLU A 364 27.23 -8.24 -23.90
N LYS A 365 26.08 -8.76 -24.34
CA LYS A 365 25.42 -8.39 -25.61
C LYS A 365 24.68 -7.05 -25.56
N THR A 366 24.62 -6.42 -24.38
CA THR A 366 24.09 -5.06 -24.22
C THR A 366 24.91 -4.04 -25.04
N TYR A 367 26.21 -4.30 -25.19
CA TYR A 367 27.16 -3.40 -25.82
C TYR A 367 27.65 -3.93 -27.17
N MET A 368 28.14 -3.03 -28.02
CA MET A 368 28.83 -3.41 -29.26
C MET A 368 30.13 -4.17 -28.97
N ASP A 369 30.39 -5.22 -29.74
CA ASP A 369 31.62 -6.03 -29.63
C ASP A 369 32.88 -5.15 -29.71
N GLY A 370 33.76 -5.29 -28.72
CA GLY A 370 35.00 -4.50 -28.61
C GLY A 370 34.80 -3.03 -28.19
N ARG A 371 33.56 -2.62 -27.89
CA ARG A 371 33.19 -1.27 -27.42
C ARG A 371 32.41 -1.29 -26.10
N GLY A 372 32.46 -2.42 -25.38
CA GLY A 372 32.00 -2.57 -24.00
C GLY A 372 33.16 -2.79 -23.04
N ALA A 373 33.02 -2.28 -21.82
CA ALA A 373 33.98 -2.49 -20.74
C ALA A 373 33.29 -2.55 -19.37
N GLU A 374 33.87 -3.34 -18.47
CA GLU A 374 33.61 -3.27 -17.04
C GLU A 374 34.38 -2.12 -16.42
N ILE A 375 33.73 -1.43 -15.49
CA ILE A 375 34.33 -0.38 -14.66
C ILE A 375 34.85 -1.08 -13.40
N CYS A 376 36.17 -1.15 -13.26
CA CYS A 376 36.81 -1.82 -12.13
C CYS A 376 37.58 -0.82 -11.27
N ILE A 377 37.48 -0.97 -9.96
CA ILE A 377 38.31 -0.26 -8.97
C ILE A 377 39.21 -1.25 -8.24
N LYS A 378 40.40 -0.80 -7.84
CA LYS A 378 41.28 -1.54 -6.93
C LYS A 378 41.09 -0.99 -5.53
N HIS A 379 40.74 -1.86 -4.59
CA HIS A 379 40.63 -1.51 -3.18
C HIS A 379 41.33 -2.58 -2.34
N ASN A 380 42.28 -2.18 -1.50
CA ASN A 380 43.08 -3.09 -0.65
C ASN A 380 43.77 -4.26 -1.38
N GLY A 381 44.10 -4.09 -2.67
CA GLY A 381 44.71 -5.12 -3.50
C GLY A 381 43.72 -5.98 -4.28
N ASP A 382 42.43 -5.92 -3.97
CA ASP A 382 41.36 -6.62 -4.67
C ASP A 382 40.79 -5.78 -5.82
N VAL A 383 40.43 -6.45 -6.92
CA VAL A 383 39.78 -5.83 -8.09
C VAL A 383 38.28 -6.06 -7.99
N ASN A 384 37.52 -4.99 -7.77
CA ASN A 384 36.06 -5.02 -7.72
C ASN A 384 35.47 -4.42 -9.00
N CYS A 385 34.57 -5.17 -9.65
CA CYS A 385 33.77 -4.66 -10.76
C CYS A 385 32.55 -3.94 -10.17
N ILE A 386 32.41 -2.64 -10.44
CA ILE A 386 31.37 -1.80 -9.85
C ILE A 386 30.30 -1.39 -10.85
N GLY A 387 30.48 -1.71 -12.13
CA GLY A 387 29.60 -1.25 -13.19
C GLY A 387 30.11 -1.59 -14.58
N THR A 388 29.41 -1.10 -15.60
CA THR A 388 29.77 -1.29 -17.01
C THR A 388 29.60 0.00 -17.80
N MET A 389 30.31 0.10 -18.92
CA MET A 389 30.13 1.17 -19.89
C MET A 389 30.33 0.66 -21.31
N GLY A 390 29.75 1.34 -22.29
CA GLY A 390 30.02 1.04 -23.68
C GLY A 390 29.09 1.73 -24.66
N VAL A 391 29.35 1.48 -25.95
CA VAL A 391 28.40 1.81 -27.02
C VAL A 391 27.30 0.76 -27.01
N ILE A 392 26.04 1.16 -26.92
CA ILE A 392 24.90 0.24 -26.87
C ILE A 392 24.79 -0.51 -28.20
N HIS A 393 24.53 -1.82 -28.12
CA HIS A 393 24.44 -2.69 -29.29
C HIS A 393 23.27 -2.28 -30.20
N PRO A 394 23.42 -2.25 -31.54
CA PRO A 394 22.35 -1.88 -32.48
C PRO A 394 21.05 -2.64 -32.29
N GLN A 395 21.12 -3.94 -31.95
CA GLN A 395 19.92 -4.74 -31.66
C GLN A 395 19.12 -4.21 -30.47
N VAL A 396 19.80 -3.74 -29.40
CA VAL A 396 19.12 -3.14 -28.24
C VAL A 396 18.46 -1.83 -28.66
N LEU A 397 19.15 -1.00 -29.44
CA LEU A 397 18.58 0.25 -29.96
C LEU A 397 17.36 0.00 -30.84
N GLU A 398 17.40 -1.01 -31.71
CA GLU A 398 16.27 -1.43 -32.54
C GLU A 398 15.09 -1.91 -31.68
N ASN A 399 15.35 -2.71 -30.64
CA ASN A 399 14.32 -3.21 -29.72
C ASN A 399 13.54 -2.08 -29.03
N PHE A 400 14.22 -0.97 -28.69
CA PHE A 400 13.61 0.22 -28.08
C PHE A 400 13.15 1.26 -29.12
N GLY A 401 13.51 1.13 -30.40
CA GLY A 401 13.15 2.08 -31.45
C GLY A 401 14.01 3.36 -31.48
N ILE A 402 15.29 3.26 -31.07
CA ILE A 402 16.25 4.38 -31.09
C ILE A 402 17.06 4.34 -32.41
N PRO A 403 16.96 5.38 -33.27
CA PRO A 403 17.51 5.33 -34.62
C PRO A 403 18.96 5.83 -34.74
N PHE A 404 19.64 6.08 -33.62
CA PHE A 404 20.98 6.67 -33.58
C PHE A 404 21.89 5.94 -32.59
N PRO A 405 23.21 5.89 -32.82
CA PRO A 405 24.15 5.28 -31.89
C PRO A 405 24.29 6.12 -30.63
N CYS A 406 24.54 5.45 -29.51
CA CYS A 406 24.70 6.08 -28.22
C CYS A 406 25.59 5.25 -27.29
N ALA A 407 26.17 5.92 -26.30
CA ALA A 407 26.97 5.28 -25.28
C ALA A 407 26.39 5.52 -23.88
N TYR A 408 26.69 4.58 -23.00
CA TYR A 408 26.12 4.50 -21.67
C TYR A 408 27.18 4.07 -20.67
N PHE A 409 27.07 4.53 -19.42
CA PHE A 409 27.69 3.87 -18.27
C PHE A 409 26.67 3.69 -17.16
N GLU A 410 26.91 2.69 -16.31
CA GLU A 410 26.23 2.50 -15.03
C GLU A 410 27.19 1.90 -14.01
N PHE A 411 27.20 2.43 -12.79
CA PHE A 411 27.96 1.84 -11.68
C PHE A 411 27.26 2.04 -10.33
N SER A 412 27.55 1.14 -9.39
CA SER A 412 27.07 1.21 -8.01
C SER A 412 27.94 2.12 -7.16
N LEU A 413 27.31 3.04 -6.43
CA LEU A 413 27.96 3.89 -5.43
C LEU A 413 28.31 3.15 -4.15
N GLN A 414 27.77 1.94 -3.95
CA GLN A 414 27.96 1.19 -2.71
C GLN A 414 29.44 0.92 -2.42
N PHE A 415 30.25 0.75 -3.48
CA PHE A 415 31.68 0.47 -3.40
C PHE A 415 32.54 1.72 -3.17
N LEU A 416 31.95 2.91 -3.11
CA LEU A 416 32.65 4.20 -2.95
C LEU A 416 32.38 4.84 -1.57
N LEU A 417 31.78 4.10 -0.63
CA LEU A 417 31.44 4.59 0.71
C LEU A 417 32.52 4.31 1.76
N ASP A 418 33.39 3.34 1.49
CA ASP A 418 34.53 2.94 2.30
C ASP A 418 35.77 3.72 1.86
#